data_AF-A0A7S1GPH2-F1
#
_entry.id   AF-A0A7S1GPH2-F1
#
_cell.length_a   1.000
_cell.length_b   1.000
_cell.length_c   1.000
_cell.angle_alpha   90.00
_cell.angle_beta   90.00
_cell.angle_gamma   90.00
#
_symmetry.space_group_name_H-M   'P 1'
#
loop_
_entity.id
_entity.type
_entity.pdbx_description
1 polymer ?
#
loop_
_entity_poly.entity_id
_entity_poly.type
_entity_poly.pdbx_seq_one_letter_code
_entity_poly.pdbx_strand_id
1 'polypeptide(L)'
;EPGEMEVTMTVLSCEPKILEMQQFLSEVEVDHLLALAGRRQLHLSTTGKNEMDGKVQIDSRTSYNTWISRYSSPVVDAIYRRVANVLHIDESLLRHRAKNATDRRGSSTLPLSEDLQLVHYEDGQQYTAHHDFSYPDQSVQGHWSPPSRSINVLIYLNEGM
;
A
#
# COMPACT_ATOMS: atom_id res chain seq x y z
N GLU A 1 -13.53 -13.70 -22.72
CA GLU A 1 -13.20 -12.28 -22.60
C GLU A 1 -12.97 -11.93 -21.13
N PRO A 2 -11.74 -11.62 -20.67
CA PRO A 2 -11.57 -10.95 -19.38
C PRO A 2 -12.31 -9.61 -19.48
N GLY A 3 -13.30 -9.38 -18.60
CA GLY A 3 -14.16 -8.20 -18.67
C GLY A 3 -13.35 -6.91 -18.57
N GLU A 4 -13.49 -6.04 -19.56
CA GLU A 4 -12.96 -4.67 -19.49
C GLU A 4 -13.66 -3.96 -18.33
N MET A 5 -12.87 -3.38 -17.43
CA MET A 5 -13.37 -2.63 -16.29
C MET A 5 -13.16 -1.15 -16.56
N GLU A 6 -14.26 -0.41 -16.68
CA GLU A 6 -14.22 1.04 -16.85
C GLU A 6 -13.86 1.69 -15.51
N VAL A 7 -12.83 2.54 -15.51
CA VAL A 7 -12.41 3.30 -14.33
C VAL A 7 -12.61 4.78 -14.60
N THR A 8 -13.52 5.40 -13.85
CA THR A 8 -13.71 6.85 -13.87
C THR A 8 -12.73 7.49 -12.89
N MET A 9 -11.98 8.48 -13.36
CA MET A 9 -10.97 9.19 -12.57
C MET A 9 -11.27 10.69 -12.49
N THR A 10 -11.27 11.23 -11.27
CA THR A 10 -11.47 12.66 -10.98
C THR A 10 -10.17 13.24 -10.41
N VAL A 11 -9.75 14.39 -10.93
CA VAL A 11 -8.61 15.13 -10.36
C VAL A 11 -9.11 15.97 -9.20
N LEU A 12 -8.71 15.63 -7.97
CA LEU A 12 -9.06 16.38 -6.76
C LEU A 12 -8.05 17.50 -6.48
N SER A 13 -6.77 17.29 -6.81
CA SER A 13 -5.71 18.29 -6.68
C SER A 13 -4.57 18.03 -7.66
N CYS A 14 -3.87 19.10 -8.05
CA CYS A 14 -2.66 19.03 -8.88
C CYS A 14 -1.37 19.17 -8.05
N GLU A 15 -1.43 19.81 -6.89
CA GLU A 15 -0.29 20.04 -5.99
C GLU A 15 -0.76 20.03 -4.51
N PRO A 16 -0.58 18.91 -3.79
CA PRO A 16 -0.09 17.61 -4.27
C PRO A 16 -1.04 16.98 -5.29
N LYS A 17 -0.54 16.08 -6.15
CA LYS A 17 -1.39 15.37 -7.11
C LYS A 17 -2.29 14.37 -6.38
N ILE A 18 -3.60 14.57 -6.42
CA ILE A 18 -4.61 13.70 -5.80
C ILE A 18 -5.64 13.33 -6.86
N LEU A 19 -5.81 12.03 -7.07
CA LEU A 19 -6.73 11.46 -8.05
C LEU A 19 -7.69 10.53 -7.32
N GLU A 20 -8.99 10.74 -7.50
CA GLU A 20 -10.03 9.84 -7.03
C GLU A 20 -10.40 8.89 -8.17
N MET A 21 -10.51 7.60 -7.88
CA MET A 21 -10.93 6.57 -8.83
C MET A 21 -12.17 5.86 -8.29
N GLN A 22 -13.27 5.98 -9.02
CA GLN A 22 -14.54 5.37 -8.62
C GLN A 22 -14.61 3.92 -9.10
N GLN A 23 -15.20 3.05 -8.27
CA GLN A 23 -15.43 1.64 -8.59
C GLN A 23 -14.15 0.89 -9.01
N PHE A 24 -13.02 1.24 -8.38
CA PHE A 24 -11.71 0.65 -8.71
C PHE A 24 -11.60 -0.85 -8.38
N LEU A 25 -12.39 -1.32 -7.41
CA LEU A 25 -12.57 -2.73 -7.12
C LEU A 25 -14.01 -3.13 -7.39
N SER A 26 -14.19 -4.35 -7.89
CA SER A 26 -15.50 -5.01 -7.91
C SER A 26 -15.87 -5.56 -6.53
N GLU A 27 -17.16 -5.77 -6.27
CA GLU A 27 -17.64 -6.39 -5.01
C GLU A 27 -16.97 -7.75 -4.75
N VAL A 28 -16.76 -8.55 -5.80
CA VAL A 28 -16.08 -9.86 -5.70
C VAL A 28 -14.62 -9.71 -5.26
N GLU A 29 -13.92 -8.68 -5.73
CA GLU A 29 -12.55 -8.40 -5.32
C GLU A 29 -12.48 -7.95 -3.86
N VAL A 30 -13.43 -7.11 -3.43
CA VAL A 30 -13.57 -6.69 -2.04
C VAL A 30 -13.78 -7.89 -1.12
N ASP A 31 -14.79 -8.72 -1.41
CA ASP A 31 -15.08 -9.93 -0.62
C ASP A 31 -13.88 -10.86 -0.54
N HIS A 32 -13.14 -11.02 -1.65
CA HIS A 32 -11.95 -11.85 -1.69
C HIS A 32 -10.82 -11.30 -0.81
N LEU A 33 -10.59 -9.97 -0.81
CA LEU A 33 -9.61 -9.34 0.08
C LEU A 33 -10.00 -9.49 1.55
N LEU A 34 -11.28 -9.29 1.90
CA LEU A 34 -11.79 -9.46 3.25
C LEU A 34 -11.69 -10.92 3.72
N ALA A 35 -11.98 -11.89 2.86
CA ALA A 35 -11.79 -13.31 3.17
C ALA A 35 -10.32 -13.68 3.39
N LEU A 36 -9.39 -13.10 2.62
CA LEU A 36 -7.96 -13.27 2.83
C LEU A 36 -7.45 -12.62 4.13
N ALA A 37 -8.07 -11.51 4.56
CA ALA A 37 -7.77 -10.86 5.82
C ALA A 37 -8.34 -11.63 7.01
N GLY A 38 -9.59 -12.11 6.95
CA GLY A 38 -10.22 -12.89 8.03
C GLY A 38 -9.55 -14.23 8.32
N ARG A 39 -8.78 -14.77 7.37
CA ARG A 39 -7.91 -15.95 7.58
C ARG A 39 -6.60 -15.62 8.30
N ARG A 40 -6.24 -14.35 8.42
CA ARG A 40 -5.04 -13.86 9.10
C ARG A 40 -5.43 -13.25 10.45
N GLN A 41 -4.55 -13.34 11.44
CA GLN A 41 -4.72 -12.56 12.66
C GLN A 41 -4.43 -11.09 12.35
N LEU A 42 -5.40 -10.23 12.65
CA LEU A 42 -5.24 -8.80 12.64
C LEU A 42 -4.40 -8.40 13.87
N HIS A 43 -3.31 -7.66 13.65
CA HIS A 43 -2.44 -7.19 14.73
C HIS A 43 -2.62 -5.68 14.95
N LEU A 44 -2.52 -5.23 16.20
CA LEU A 44 -2.49 -3.80 16.53
C LEU A 44 -1.32 -3.14 15.80
N SER A 45 -1.59 -1.97 15.21
CA SER A 45 -0.67 -1.40 14.24
C SER A 45 0.46 -0.57 14.88
N THR A 46 1.55 -1.21 15.30
CA THR A 46 2.71 -0.50 15.90
C THR A 46 3.36 0.49 14.93
N THR A 47 3.38 1.78 15.24
CA THR A 47 4.27 2.75 14.56
C THR A 47 5.71 2.51 15.01
N GLY A 48 6.70 2.66 14.12
CA GLY A 48 8.10 2.29 14.34
C GLY A 48 8.61 2.60 15.76
N LYS A 49 9.21 1.60 16.41
CA LYS A 49 9.70 1.66 17.79
C LYS A 49 10.58 2.89 18.03
N ASN A 50 10.13 3.78 18.92
CA ASN A 50 11.03 4.55 19.76
C ASN A 50 10.89 4.01 21.19
N GLU A 51 11.72 3.03 21.54
CA GLU A 51 11.92 2.63 22.93
C GLU A 51 12.68 3.75 23.65
N MET A 52 11.95 4.76 24.14
CA MET A 52 12.44 5.67 25.17
C MET A 52 11.34 5.92 26.20
N ASP A 53 11.52 5.26 27.33
CA ASP A 53 11.16 5.73 28.68
C ASP A 53 9.69 6.13 28.93
N GLY A 54 8.89 5.14 29.35
CA GLY A 54 7.84 5.28 30.37
C GLY A 54 6.67 6.24 30.14
N LYS A 55 6.63 6.99 29.04
CA LYS A 55 5.51 7.89 28.71
C LYS A 55 4.56 7.19 27.77
N VAL A 56 3.30 7.07 28.21
CA VAL A 56 2.15 6.68 27.39
C VAL A 56 2.10 7.62 26.18
N GLN A 57 2.63 7.14 25.05
CA GLN A 57 2.56 7.85 23.79
C GLN A 57 1.12 7.73 23.29
N ILE A 58 0.48 8.87 22.98
CA ILE A 58 -0.81 8.87 22.28
C ILE A 58 -0.53 8.19 20.94
N ASP A 59 -1.03 6.98 20.78
CA ASP A 59 -0.76 6.16 19.60
C ASP A 59 -1.33 6.87 18.37
N SER A 60 -0.46 7.22 17.42
CA SER A 60 -0.86 7.88 16.17
C SER A 60 -1.71 6.98 15.27
N ARG A 61 -1.76 5.67 15.57
CA ARG A 61 -2.51 4.67 14.82
C ARG A 61 -3.07 3.59 15.74
N THR A 62 -4.36 3.66 16.05
CA THR A 62 -5.06 2.68 16.90
C THR A 62 -5.70 1.51 16.13
N SER A 63 -5.55 1.47 14.81
CA SER A 63 -6.17 0.47 13.94
C SER A 63 -5.51 -0.90 14.00
N TYR A 64 -6.22 -1.91 13.52
CA TYR A 64 -5.64 -3.23 13.25
C TYR A 64 -5.17 -3.33 11.81
N ASN A 65 -4.06 -4.02 11.56
CA ASN A 65 -3.59 -4.28 10.20
C ASN A 65 -3.19 -5.72 9.93
N THR A 66 -3.14 -6.04 8.63
CA THR A 66 -2.49 -7.23 8.09
C THR A 66 -1.92 -6.93 6.71
N TRP A 67 -1.09 -7.84 6.21
CA TRP A 67 -0.43 -7.70 4.91
C TRP A 67 -0.82 -8.86 4.00
N ILE A 68 -1.23 -8.53 2.79
CA ILE A 68 -1.63 -9.48 1.75
C ILE A 68 -0.62 -9.41 0.62
N SER A 69 0.18 -10.46 0.46
CA SER A 69 1.14 -10.50 -0.63
C SER A 69 0.45 -10.51 -1.99
N ARG A 70 1.04 -9.81 -2.96
CA ARG A 70 0.61 -9.85 -4.38
C ARG A 70 0.36 -11.27 -4.89
N TYR A 71 1.20 -12.21 -4.46
CA TYR A 71 1.16 -13.61 -4.90
C TYR A 71 0.14 -14.46 -4.14
N SER A 72 -0.65 -13.88 -3.22
CA SER A 72 -1.64 -14.61 -2.42
C SER A 72 -2.76 -15.21 -3.27
N SER A 73 -3.08 -14.59 -4.42
CA SER A 73 -4.08 -15.11 -5.36
C SER A 73 -4.02 -14.39 -6.72
N PRO A 74 -4.58 -14.98 -7.79
CA PRO A 74 -4.73 -14.31 -9.08
C PRO A 74 -5.55 -13.01 -9.00
N VAL A 75 -6.51 -12.93 -8.08
CA VAL A 75 -7.34 -11.74 -7.84
C VAL A 75 -6.47 -10.59 -7.35
N VAL A 76 -5.62 -10.82 -6.35
CA VAL A 76 -4.69 -9.80 -5.84
C VAL A 76 -3.69 -9.40 -6.94
N ASP A 77 -3.15 -10.34 -7.71
CA ASP A 77 -2.27 -10.01 -8.85
C ASP A 77 -2.98 -9.10 -9.87
N ALA A 78 -4.25 -9.37 -10.19
CA ALA A 78 -5.04 -8.54 -11.10
C ALA A 78 -5.22 -7.11 -10.58
N ILE A 79 -5.46 -6.93 -9.28
CA ILE A 79 -5.53 -5.61 -8.65
C ILE A 79 -4.19 -4.86 -8.80
N TYR A 80 -3.04 -5.52 -8.56
CA TYR A 80 -1.72 -4.91 -8.77
C TYR A 80 -1.47 -4.52 -10.23
N ARG A 81 -1.91 -5.35 -11.20
CA ARG A 81 -1.83 -4.99 -12.64
C ARG A 81 -2.67 -3.76 -12.95
N ARG A 82 -3.88 -3.67 -12.38
CA ARG A 82 -4.77 -2.52 -12.54
C ARG A 82 -4.16 -1.24 -11.95
N VAL A 83 -3.57 -1.33 -10.76
CA VAL A 83 -2.82 -0.22 -10.12
C VAL A 83 -1.67 0.24 -11.01
N ALA A 84 -0.88 -0.69 -11.56
CA ALA A 84 0.22 -0.36 -12.47
C ALA A 84 -0.29 0.41 -13.71
N ASN A 85 -1.40 -0.05 -14.29
CA ASN A 85 -2.02 0.57 -15.47
C ASN A 85 -2.46 2.02 -15.18
N VAL A 86 -3.25 2.25 -14.12
CA VAL A 86 -3.76 3.61 -13.80
C VAL A 86 -2.65 4.59 -13.40
N LEU A 87 -1.55 4.10 -12.82
CA LEU A 87 -0.38 4.92 -12.49
C LEU A 87 0.57 5.11 -13.68
N HIS A 88 0.31 4.46 -14.83
CA HIS A 88 1.22 4.37 -15.97
C HIS A 88 2.63 3.88 -15.58
N ILE A 89 2.67 2.89 -14.68
CA ILE A 89 3.89 2.20 -14.26
C ILE A 89 3.92 0.84 -14.96
N ASP A 90 5.06 0.45 -15.53
CA ASP A 90 5.23 -0.90 -16.08
C ASP A 90 5.02 -1.95 -14.97
N GLU A 91 4.07 -2.86 -15.15
CA GLU A 91 3.69 -3.83 -14.10
C GLU A 91 4.83 -4.76 -13.68
N SER A 92 5.83 -4.96 -14.54
CA SER A 92 7.03 -5.76 -14.24
C SER A 92 7.85 -5.15 -13.11
N LEU A 93 7.72 -3.84 -12.90
CA LEU A 93 8.37 -3.07 -11.85
C LEU A 93 7.78 -3.32 -10.47
N LEU A 94 6.56 -3.86 -10.42
CA LEU A 94 5.84 -4.22 -9.20
C LEU A 94 5.91 -5.74 -8.92
N ARG A 95 6.73 -6.50 -9.66
CA ARG A 95 6.93 -7.96 -9.48
C ARG A 95 8.35 -8.26 -9.01
N HIS A 96 8.53 -9.45 -8.43
CA HIS A 96 9.85 -10.02 -8.23
C HIS A 96 10.49 -10.31 -9.58
N ARG A 97 11.77 -9.95 -9.70
CA ARG A 97 12.55 -10.17 -10.92
C ARG A 97 13.46 -11.38 -10.75
N ALA A 98 13.68 -12.10 -11.86
CA ALA A 98 14.68 -13.15 -11.89
C ALA A 98 16.09 -12.55 -11.70
N LYS A 99 16.99 -13.28 -11.02
CA LYS A 99 18.36 -12.82 -10.75
C LYS A 99 19.18 -12.50 -12.01
N ASN A 100 18.80 -13.11 -13.15
CA ASN A 100 19.44 -12.95 -14.45
C ASN A 100 18.71 -11.96 -15.38
N ALA A 101 17.72 -11.22 -14.88
CA ALA A 101 16.99 -10.24 -15.70
C ALA A 101 17.93 -9.10 -16.14
N THR A 102 18.01 -8.87 -17.45
CA THR A 102 18.99 -7.96 -18.08
C THR A 102 18.50 -6.51 -18.21
N ASP A 103 17.40 -6.13 -17.55
CA ASP A 103 16.88 -4.76 -17.64
C ASP A 103 17.73 -3.74 -16.85
N ARG A 104 17.45 -2.45 -17.10
CA ARG A 104 18.25 -1.29 -16.65
C ARG A 104 18.23 -1.02 -15.14
N ARG A 105 17.61 -1.86 -14.33
CA ARG A 105 17.29 -1.56 -12.92
C ARG A 105 18.32 -2.06 -11.89
N GLY A 106 19.50 -2.46 -12.36
CA GLY A 106 20.56 -2.97 -11.48
C GLY A 106 20.20 -4.33 -10.86
N SER A 107 20.88 -4.67 -9.76
CA SER A 107 20.85 -6.01 -9.15
C SER A 107 19.63 -6.30 -8.27
N SER A 108 18.74 -5.33 -8.02
CA SER A 108 17.57 -5.54 -7.16
C SER A 108 16.54 -6.44 -7.83
N THR A 109 16.16 -7.52 -7.13
CA THR A 109 15.13 -8.47 -7.55
C THR A 109 13.79 -8.25 -6.86
N LEU A 110 13.71 -7.23 -5.99
CA LEU A 110 12.51 -6.90 -5.24
C LEU A 110 11.58 -5.98 -6.05
N PRO A 111 10.25 -6.09 -5.87
CA PRO A 111 9.30 -5.15 -6.44
C PRO A 111 9.48 -3.75 -5.83
N LEU A 112 9.06 -2.69 -6.55
CA LEU A 112 8.98 -1.34 -5.95
C LEU A 112 7.83 -1.22 -4.94
N SER A 113 6.75 -1.98 -5.15
CA SER A 113 5.59 -1.96 -4.28
C SER A 113 5.81 -2.85 -3.06
N GLU A 114 5.31 -2.39 -1.93
CA GLU A 114 5.08 -3.22 -0.75
C GLU A 114 3.91 -4.20 -0.99
N ASP A 115 3.77 -5.17 -0.09
CA ASP A 115 2.57 -6.00 -0.03
C ASP A 115 1.35 -5.12 0.34
N LEU A 116 0.14 -5.58 0.01
CA LEU A 116 -1.08 -4.81 0.22
C LEU A 116 -1.38 -4.76 1.73
N GLN A 117 -1.27 -3.58 2.31
CA GLN A 117 -1.65 -3.35 3.70
C GLN A 117 -3.17 -3.19 3.80
N LEU A 118 -3.81 -4.07 4.57
CA LEU A 118 -5.22 -3.94 4.91
C LEU A 118 -5.33 -3.40 6.33
N VAL A 119 -6.16 -2.38 6.53
CA VAL A 119 -6.34 -1.67 7.79
C VAL A 119 -7.81 -1.68 8.16
N HIS A 120 -8.12 -2.02 9.41
CA HIS A 120 -9.46 -2.01 9.97
C HIS A 120 -9.55 -0.99 11.11
N TYR A 121 -10.55 -0.11 11.02
CA TYR A 121 -10.90 0.87 12.04
C TYR A 121 -12.18 0.43 12.73
N GLU A 122 -12.14 0.35 14.06
CA GLU A 122 -13.32 0.28 14.92
C GLU A 122 -13.79 1.69 15.33
N ASP A 123 -14.96 1.79 15.93
CA ASP A 123 -15.52 3.04 16.44
C ASP A 123 -14.53 3.78 17.36
N GLY A 124 -14.25 5.04 17.05
CA GLY A 124 -13.32 5.89 17.80
C GLY A 124 -11.83 5.66 17.48
N GLN A 125 -11.49 4.71 16.60
CA GLN A 125 -10.12 4.59 16.09
C GLN A 125 -9.86 5.62 15.00
N GLN A 126 -8.60 6.06 14.88
CA GLN A 126 -8.21 7.06 13.89
C GLN A 126 -6.78 6.83 13.41
N TYR A 127 -6.47 7.45 12.27
CA TYR A 127 -5.11 7.67 11.84
C TYR A 127 -4.87 9.18 11.76
N THR A 128 -3.98 9.69 12.62
CA THR A 128 -3.66 11.12 12.62
C THR A 128 -2.90 11.51 11.34
N ALA A 129 -2.98 12.78 10.95
CA ALA A 129 -2.25 13.31 9.79
C ALA A 129 -0.75 12.99 9.86
N HIS A 130 -0.20 12.44 8.78
CA HIS A 130 1.20 12.04 8.65
C HIS A 130 1.64 12.03 7.17
N HIS A 131 2.93 11.79 6.94
CA HIS A 131 3.49 11.55 5.62
C HIS A 131 3.82 10.07 5.44
N ASP A 132 3.53 9.51 4.27
CA ASP A 132 3.92 8.13 3.93
C ASP A 132 5.39 7.99 3.52
N PHE A 133 6.00 9.10 3.13
CA PHE A 133 7.40 9.17 2.78
C PHE A 133 8.24 9.45 4.02
N SER A 134 9.49 8.97 4.00
CA SER A 134 10.48 9.29 5.02
C SER A 134 11.48 10.30 4.48
N TYR A 135 11.90 11.23 5.33
CA TYR A 135 13.04 12.09 5.02
C TYR A 135 14.33 11.28 5.16
N PRO A 136 15.32 11.46 4.27
CA PRO A 136 16.63 10.88 4.47
C PRO A 136 17.20 11.40 5.80
N ASP A 137 17.72 10.48 6.62
CA ASP A 137 18.35 10.83 7.88
C ASP A 137 19.64 11.61 7.60
N GLN A 138 19.61 12.93 7.83
CA GLN A 138 20.74 13.81 7.61
C GLN A 138 21.80 13.71 8.71
N SER A 139 21.50 13.04 9.84
CA SER A 139 22.39 12.94 10.99
C SER A 139 23.41 11.81 10.88
N VAL A 140 23.20 10.86 9.95
CA VAL A 140 24.05 9.67 9.79
C VAL A 140 24.76 9.72 8.44
N GLN A 141 25.89 10.42 8.41
CA GLN A 141 26.71 10.56 7.22
C GLN A 141 27.26 9.19 6.78
N GLY A 142 26.85 8.72 5.61
CA GLY A 142 27.40 7.52 4.96
C GLY A 142 26.57 6.23 5.05
N HIS A 143 25.37 6.25 5.65
CA HIS A 143 24.47 5.08 5.63
C HIS A 143 23.40 5.15 4.54
N TRP A 144 23.01 3.97 4.04
CA TRP A 144 21.92 3.77 3.08
C TRP A 144 20.61 4.32 3.65
N SER A 145 20.04 5.34 3.01
CA SER A 145 18.67 5.76 3.30
C SER A 145 17.71 4.71 2.74
N PRO A 146 16.71 4.24 3.52
CA PRO A 146 15.70 3.35 2.99
C PRO A 146 14.95 4.05 1.84
N PRO A 147 14.54 3.30 0.81
CA PRO A 147 13.78 3.85 -0.31
C PRO A 147 12.53 4.56 0.24
N SER A 148 12.32 5.80 -0.18
CA SER A 148 11.19 6.61 0.26
C SER A 148 10.00 6.40 -0.69
N ARG A 149 8.79 6.36 -0.12
CA ARG A 149 7.55 6.18 -0.90
C ARG A 149 7.26 7.46 -1.68
N SER A 150 6.87 7.33 -2.95
CA SER A 150 6.53 8.49 -3.80
C SER A 150 5.06 8.55 -4.20
N ILE A 151 4.34 7.42 -4.09
CA ILE A 151 2.94 7.29 -4.49
C ILE A 151 2.25 6.39 -3.45
N ASN A 152 1.04 6.76 -3.02
CA ASN A 152 0.14 5.90 -2.26
C ASN A 152 -1.14 5.68 -3.08
N VAL A 153 -1.66 4.46 -3.04
CA VAL A 153 -2.98 4.10 -3.56
C VAL A 153 -3.81 3.60 -2.38
N LEU A 154 -4.71 4.45 -1.90
CA LEU A 154 -5.65 4.11 -0.83
C LEU A 154 -6.97 3.64 -1.44
N ILE A 155 -7.43 2.46 -1.02
CA ILE A 155 -8.63 1.83 -1.56
C ILE A 155 -9.59 1.55 -0.41
N TYR A 156 -10.82 2.06 -0.51
CA TYR A 156 -11.88 1.78 0.44
C TYR A 156 -12.53 0.42 0.11
N LEU A 157 -12.69 -0.42 1.13
CA LEU A 157 -13.28 -1.76 1.01
C LEU A 157 -14.72 -1.83 1.53
N ASN A 158 -15.23 -0.75 2.09
CA ASN A 158 -16.59 -0.60 2.57
C ASN A 158 -17.03 0.86 2.44
N GLU A 159 -18.33 1.05 2.30
CA GLU A 159 -18.95 2.37 2.34
C GLU A 159 -19.11 2.83 3.80
N GLY A 160 -18.92 4.12 4.07
CA GLY A 160 -19.27 4.73 5.35
C GLY A 160 -18.10 5.05 6.29
N MET A 161 -17.15 5.87 5.83
CA MET A 161 -16.45 6.79 6.75
C MET A 161 -17.27 8.06 6.94
#